data_AF-K1TZS6-F1
#
_entry.id   AF-K1TZS6-F1
#
_cell.length_a   1.000
_cell.length_b   1.000
_cell.length_c   1.000
_cell.angle_alpha   90.00
_cell.angle_beta   90.00
_cell.angle_gamma   90.00
#
_symmetry.space_group_name_H-M   'P 1'
#
loop_
_entity.id
_entity.type
_entity.pdbx_description
1 polymer ?
#
loop_
_entity_poly.entity_id
_entity_poly.type
_entity_poly.pdbx_seq_one_letter_code
_entity_poly.pdbx_strand_id
1 'polypeptide(L)'
;FFARGVLETVKKLRWTPTVVHCHGWFSSIVPIYLKKVFADDPIFKEVKIVVSLYGDGFDKPLDAGMKEKIANEGVKDKKLSILDTPSYENLCRYVMEYADGIILASDAVTPEIIELVRNSGKPLLEYQSPDAEDFFDNYNRFYDSIQ
;
A
#
# COMPACT_ATOMS: atom_id res chain seq x y z
N PHE A 1 0.04 6.23 -14.88
CA PHE A 1 1.15 7.21 -14.97
C PHE A 1 2.03 7.19 -13.71
N PHE A 2 1.55 7.67 -12.56
CA PHE A 2 2.34 7.83 -11.32
C PHE A 2 3.18 6.59 -10.93
N ALA A 3 2.52 5.45 -10.67
CA ALA A 3 3.22 4.23 -10.21
C ALA A 3 4.33 3.78 -11.16
N ARG A 4 4.00 3.64 -12.45
CA ARG A 4 4.97 3.27 -13.49
C ARG A 4 6.11 4.29 -13.59
N GLY A 5 5.80 5.58 -13.59
CA GLY A 5 6.79 6.65 -13.74
C GLY A 5 7.82 6.66 -12.60
N VAL A 6 7.36 6.50 -11.35
CA VAL A 6 8.24 6.44 -10.18
C VAL A 6 9.13 5.18 -10.23
N LEU A 7 8.54 4.00 -10.46
CA LEU A 7 9.29 2.74 -10.46
C LEU A 7 10.30 2.64 -11.62
N GLU A 8 9.94 3.10 -12.82
CA GLU A 8 10.88 3.18 -13.95
C GLU A 8 12.01 4.16 -13.67
N THR A 9 11.77 5.23 -12.92
CA THR A 9 12.81 6.17 -12.52
C THR A 9 13.79 5.53 -11.53
N VAL A 10 13.28 4.84 -10.50
CA VAL A 10 14.11 4.08 -9.55
C VAL A 10 15.00 3.07 -10.28
N LYS A 11 14.41 2.33 -11.23
CA LYS A 11 15.13 1.39 -12.10
C LYS A 11 16.22 2.08 -12.92
N LYS A 12 15.92 3.23 -13.56
CA LYS A 12 16.91 4.00 -14.35
C LYS A 12 18.07 4.52 -13.50
N LEU A 13 17.80 4.91 -12.26
CA LEU A 13 18.82 5.35 -11.30
C LEU A 13 19.63 4.19 -10.72
N ARG A 14 19.24 2.93 -10.97
CA ARG A 14 19.83 1.71 -10.39
C ARG A 14 19.89 1.75 -8.86
N TRP A 15 18.96 2.47 -8.25
CA TRP A 15 18.82 2.52 -6.81
C TRP A 15 17.98 1.33 -6.36
N THR A 16 18.54 0.46 -5.53
CA THR A 16 17.86 -0.74 -5.01
C THR A 16 17.22 -0.42 -3.66
N PRO A 17 15.90 -0.21 -3.59
CA PRO A 17 15.24 0.10 -2.33
C PRO A 17 15.11 -1.15 -1.46
N THR A 18 15.26 -1.00 -0.15
CA THR A 18 14.92 -2.05 0.82
C THR A 18 13.44 -1.98 1.21
N VAL A 19 12.89 -0.75 1.31
CA VAL A 19 11.48 -0.50 1.62
C VAL A 19 10.91 0.50 0.62
N VAL A 20 9.68 0.23 0.14
CA VAL A 20 8.84 1.22 -0.55
C VAL A 20 7.61 1.45 0.29
N HIS A 21 7.50 2.67 0.83
CA HIS A 21 6.35 3.10 1.61
C HIS A 21 5.37 3.88 0.72
N CYS A 22 4.17 3.33 0.55
CA CYS A 22 3.08 3.90 -0.22
C CYS A 22 2.11 4.64 0.72
N HIS A 23 2.06 5.95 0.62
CA HIS A 23 1.19 6.79 1.43
C HIS A 23 -0.21 6.93 0.82
N GLY A 24 -1.22 6.45 1.55
CA GLY A 24 -2.64 6.70 1.27
C GLY A 24 -3.16 6.10 -0.04
N TRP A 25 -4.44 6.34 -0.31
CA TRP A 25 -5.14 5.70 -1.43
C TRP A 25 -4.60 6.12 -2.80
N PHE A 26 -4.02 7.32 -2.92
CA PHE A 26 -3.46 7.79 -4.19
C PHE A 26 -2.30 6.90 -4.69
N SER A 27 -1.52 6.33 -3.77
CA SER A 27 -0.40 5.44 -4.09
C SER A 27 -0.75 3.95 -4.09
N SER A 28 -2.03 3.61 -3.86
CA SER A 28 -2.57 2.23 -3.74
C SER A 28 -2.17 1.26 -4.84
N ILE A 29 -1.89 1.74 -6.05
CA ILE A 29 -1.53 0.90 -7.20
C ILE A 29 -0.05 0.51 -7.21
N VAL A 30 0.82 1.24 -6.50
CA VAL A 30 2.28 0.98 -6.46
C VAL A 30 2.60 -0.43 -5.93
N PRO A 31 2.02 -0.92 -4.81
CA PRO A 31 2.23 -2.28 -4.33
C PRO A 31 1.92 -3.36 -5.36
N ILE A 32 0.84 -3.18 -6.13
CA ILE A 32 0.43 -4.12 -7.17
C ILE A 32 1.46 -4.14 -8.29
N TYR A 33 1.93 -2.97 -8.71
CA TYR A 33 2.97 -2.88 -9.74
C TYR A 33 4.25 -3.57 -9.30
N LEU A 34 4.71 -3.34 -8.08
CA LEU A 34 5.90 -4.00 -7.53
C LEU A 34 5.75 -5.52 -7.53
N LYS A 35 4.61 -6.06 -7.04
CA LYS A 35 4.42 -7.50 -6.91
C LYS A 35 3.96 -8.21 -8.20
N LYS A 36 3.53 -7.49 -9.24
CA LYS A 36 2.94 -8.11 -10.46
C LYS A 36 3.55 -7.67 -11.77
N VAL A 37 3.95 -6.41 -11.89
CA VAL A 37 4.50 -5.85 -13.13
C VAL A 37 6.03 -5.84 -13.08
N PHE A 38 6.60 -5.56 -11.91
CA PHE A 38 8.04 -5.47 -11.65
C PHE A 38 8.58 -6.64 -10.82
N ALA A 39 7.77 -7.70 -10.63
CA ALA A 39 8.11 -8.83 -9.75
C ALA A 39 9.41 -9.54 -10.11
N ASP A 40 9.71 -9.64 -11.41
CA ASP A 40 10.90 -10.30 -11.93
C ASP A 40 12.10 -9.35 -12.10
N ASP A 41 11.94 -8.06 -11.78
CA ASP A 41 13.02 -7.09 -11.87
C ASP A 41 13.95 -7.22 -10.65
N PRO A 42 15.26 -7.51 -10.84
CA PRO A 42 16.19 -7.72 -9.73
C PRO A 42 16.29 -6.54 -8.76
N ILE A 43 16.02 -5.30 -9.21
CA ILE A 43 16.07 -4.10 -8.37
C ILE A 43 14.96 -4.10 -7.30
N PHE A 44 13.84 -4.77 -7.55
CA PHE A 44 12.69 -4.79 -6.64
C PHE A 44 12.47 -6.14 -5.96
N LYS A 45 13.29 -7.15 -6.26
CA LYS A 45 13.05 -8.53 -5.85
C LYS A 45 12.92 -8.71 -4.32
N GLU A 46 13.75 -8.01 -3.56
CA GLU A 46 13.80 -8.10 -2.09
C GLU A 46 13.08 -6.95 -1.38
N VAL A 47 12.36 -6.10 -2.14
CA VAL A 47 11.73 -4.91 -1.56
C VAL A 47 10.57 -5.28 -0.63
N LYS A 48 10.57 -4.69 0.57
CA LYS A 48 9.43 -4.69 1.48
C LYS A 48 8.49 -3.56 1.14
N ILE A 49 7.20 -3.83 1.17
CA ILE A 49 6.17 -2.85 0.82
C ILE A 49 5.41 -2.44 2.08
N VAL A 50 5.44 -1.16 2.42
CA VAL A 50 4.63 -0.59 3.49
C VAL A 50 3.52 0.24 2.90
N VAL A 51 2.33 0.18 3.50
CA VAL A 51 1.20 1.04 3.11
C VAL A 51 0.70 1.78 4.34
N SER A 52 0.46 3.08 4.21
CA SER A 52 -0.22 3.84 5.25
C SER A 52 -1.66 4.15 4.86
N LEU A 53 -2.57 3.94 5.79
CA LEU A 53 -3.99 4.25 5.66
C LEU A 53 -4.32 5.49 6.49
N TYR A 54 -5.23 6.31 5.97
CA TYR A 54 -5.62 7.60 6.55
C TYR A 54 -7.14 7.71 6.63
N GLY A 55 -7.66 8.69 7.37
CA GLY A 55 -9.10 8.99 7.41
C GLY A 55 -9.61 9.82 6.23
N ASP A 56 -8.85 9.93 5.14
CA ASP A 56 -9.14 10.80 3.98
C ASP A 56 -9.74 10.05 2.79
N GLY A 57 -10.46 8.97 3.09
CA GLY A 57 -11.14 8.15 2.10
C GLY A 57 -12.29 8.87 1.39
N PHE A 58 -13.09 8.08 0.68
CA PHE A 58 -14.21 8.58 -0.11
C PHE A 58 -15.49 7.79 0.17
N ASP A 59 -16.62 8.50 0.26
CA ASP A 59 -17.93 7.91 0.57
C ASP A 59 -18.56 7.18 -0.63
N LYS A 60 -18.17 7.57 -1.84
CA LYS A 60 -18.67 6.98 -3.09
C LYS A 60 -17.59 6.12 -3.72
N PRO A 61 -17.92 4.93 -4.26
CA PRO A 61 -16.95 4.10 -4.95
C PRO A 61 -16.20 4.85 -6.05
N LEU A 62 -14.97 4.41 -6.31
CA LEU A 62 -14.24 4.81 -7.51
C LEU A 62 -14.96 4.32 -8.77
N ASP A 63 -14.43 4.73 -9.91
CA ASP A 63 -14.89 4.29 -11.22
C ASP A 63 -15.02 2.76 -11.29
N ALA A 64 -16.18 2.26 -11.71
CA ALA A 64 -16.45 0.82 -11.79
C ALA A 64 -15.46 0.08 -12.72
N GLY A 65 -14.86 0.80 -13.67
CA GLY A 65 -13.81 0.28 -14.55
C GLY A 65 -12.42 0.16 -13.89
N MET A 66 -12.29 0.42 -12.58
CA MET A 66 -11.00 0.36 -11.87
C MET A 66 -10.36 -1.04 -11.96
N LYS A 67 -11.17 -2.10 -11.80
CA LYS A 67 -10.71 -3.48 -11.88
C LYS A 67 -10.11 -3.78 -13.26
N GLU A 68 -10.82 -3.41 -14.32
CA GLU A 68 -10.39 -3.61 -15.71
C GLU A 68 -9.14 -2.80 -16.02
N LYS A 69 -9.05 -1.55 -15.53
CA LYS A 69 -7.86 -0.71 -15.69
C LYS A 69 -6.62 -1.36 -15.07
N ILE A 70 -6.74 -1.96 -13.88
CA ILE A 70 -5.62 -2.67 -13.24
C ILE A 70 -5.30 -3.97 -13.99
N ALA A 71 -6.31 -4.72 -14.42
CA ALA A 71 -6.12 -5.95 -15.19
C ALA A 71 -5.38 -5.69 -16.52
N ASN A 72 -5.69 -4.58 -17.18
CA ASN A 72 -5.05 -4.16 -18.44
C ASN A 72 -3.57 -3.79 -18.29
N GLU A 73 -3.08 -3.55 -17.07
CA GLU A 73 -1.65 -3.37 -16.78
C GLU A 73 -0.89 -4.70 -16.69
N GLY A 74 -1.53 -5.83 -17.02
CA GLY A 74 -0.95 -7.17 -16.98
C GLY A 74 -1.16 -7.89 -15.64
N VAL A 75 -1.96 -7.31 -14.74
CA VAL A 75 -2.28 -7.92 -13.45
C VAL A 75 -3.33 -9.01 -13.65
N LYS A 76 -2.93 -10.27 -13.54
CA LYS A 76 -3.83 -11.43 -13.54
C LYS A 76 -3.86 -12.04 -12.14
N ASP A 77 -4.67 -11.47 -11.27
CA ASP A 77 -4.83 -11.92 -9.89
C ASP A 77 -6.31 -12.11 -9.53
N LYS A 78 -6.63 -13.21 -8.85
CA LYS A 78 -7.99 -13.46 -8.35
C LYS A 78 -8.45 -12.39 -7.36
N LYS A 79 -7.50 -11.77 -6.64
CA LYS A 79 -7.74 -10.66 -5.70
C LYS A 79 -8.43 -9.46 -6.35
N LEU A 80 -8.36 -9.31 -7.67
CA LEU A 80 -9.09 -8.27 -8.41
C LEU A 80 -10.61 -8.29 -8.16
N SER A 81 -11.18 -9.42 -7.74
CA SER A 81 -12.61 -9.49 -7.37
C SER A 81 -12.96 -8.62 -6.16
N ILE A 82 -11.99 -8.26 -5.31
CA ILE A 82 -12.22 -7.31 -4.20
C ILE A 82 -12.68 -5.96 -4.76
N LEU A 83 -12.23 -5.60 -5.97
CA LEU A 83 -12.57 -4.36 -6.65
C LEU A 83 -13.83 -4.46 -7.54
N ASP A 84 -14.62 -5.54 -7.43
CA ASP A 84 -15.95 -5.60 -8.06
C ASP A 84 -16.86 -4.47 -7.54
N THR A 85 -16.61 -4.03 -6.31
CA THR A 85 -17.12 -2.76 -5.77
C THR A 85 -15.93 -1.95 -5.27
N PRO A 86 -15.43 -0.97 -6.03
CA PRO A 86 -14.20 -0.24 -5.69
C PRO A 86 -14.46 0.86 -4.65
N SER A 87 -15.04 0.50 -3.50
CA SER A 87 -15.16 1.37 -2.32
C SER A 87 -13.79 1.62 -1.69
N TYR A 88 -13.69 2.63 -0.82
CA TYR A 88 -12.46 2.91 -0.10
C TYR A 88 -12.01 1.71 0.74
N GLU A 89 -12.96 1.06 1.41
CA GLU A 89 -12.71 -0.16 2.19
C GLU A 89 -12.16 -1.29 1.33
N ASN A 90 -12.79 -1.57 0.18
CA ASN A 90 -12.33 -2.62 -0.72
C ASN A 90 -10.98 -2.28 -1.37
N LEU A 91 -10.70 -1.00 -1.61
CA LEU A 91 -9.38 -0.57 -2.02
C LEU A 91 -8.34 -0.85 -0.92
N CYS A 92 -8.64 -0.54 0.34
CA CYS A 92 -7.75 -0.86 1.46
C CYS A 92 -7.52 -2.37 1.58
N ARG A 93 -8.58 -3.19 1.56
CA ARG A 93 -8.49 -4.67 1.53
C ARG A 93 -7.57 -5.13 0.40
N TYR A 94 -7.82 -4.65 -0.80
CA TYR A 94 -7.08 -5.05 -1.99
C TYR A 94 -5.60 -4.69 -1.92
N VAL A 95 -5.26 -3.50 -1.41
CA VAL A 95 -3.87 -3.03 -1.32
C VAL A 95 -3.10 -3.79 -0.25
N MET A 96 -3.73 -4.03 0.90
CA MET A 96 -3.12 -4.77 2.01
C MET A 96 -2.68 -6.18 1.60
N GLU A 97 -3.38 -6.80 0.64
CA GLU A 97 -2.99 -8.11 0.08
C GLU A 97 -1.58 -8.15 -0.53
N TYR A 98 -1.00 -6.98 -0.86
CA TYR A 98 0.33 -6.84 -1.47
C TYR A 98 1.34 -6.15 -0.54
N ALA A 99 0.92 -5.72 0.64
CA ALA A 99 1.76 -5.07 1.63
C ALA A 99 2.48 -6.08 2.54
N ASP A 100 3.71 -5.78 2.93
CA ASP A 100 4.49 -6.50 3.93
C ASP A 100 4.32 -5.88 5.34
N GLY A 101 3.91 -4.61 5.42
CA GLY A 101 3.54 -3.91 6.67
C GLY A 101 2.50 -2.82 6.45
N ILE A 102 1.73 -2.50 7.50
CA ILE A 102 0.63 -1.52 7.45
C ILE A 102 0.80 -0.49 8.56
N ILE A 103 0.50 0.77 8.26
CA ILE A 103 0.53 1.88 9.22
C ILE A 103 -0.84 2.56 9.24
N LEU A 104 -1.40 2.76 10.43
CA LEU A 104 -2.52 3.67 10.63
C LEU A 104 -1.96 5.08 10.85
N ALA A 105 -2.01 5.92 9.82
CA ALA A 105 -1.29 7.20 9.80
C ALA A 105 -2.18 8.43 10.10
N SER A 106 -3.38 8.20 10.64
CA SER A 106 -4.30 9.25 11.09
C SER A 106 -5.21 8.71 12.20
N ASP A 107 -5.61 9.59 13.12
CA ASP A 107 -6.66 9.35 14.10
C ASP A 107 -8.08 9.30 13.51
N ALA A 108 -8.25 9.77 12.27
CA ALA A 108 -9.53 9.78 11.56
C ALA A 108 -9.81 8.48 10.78
N VAL A 109 -8.94 7.46 10.87
CA VAL A 109 -9.21 6.16 10.22
C VAL A 109 -10.44 5.53 10.86
N THR A 110 -11.38 5.05 10.04
CA THR A 110 -12.65 4.54 10.56
C THR A 110 -12.48 3.22 11.32
N PRO A 111 -13.34 2.92 12.32
CA PRO A 111 -13.26 1.67 13.08
C PRO A 111 -13.27 0.41 12.21
N GLU A 112 -14.02 0.41 11.11
CA GLU A 112 -14.12 -0.71 10.17
C GLU A 112 -12.77 -1.01 9.50
N ILE A 113 -12.03 0.04 9.10
CA ILE A 113 -10.69 -0.11 8.53
C ILE A 113 -9.69 -0.55 9.60
N ILE A 114 -9.79 -0.02 10.82
CA ILE A 114 -8.92 -0.43 11.93
C ILE A 114 -9.08 -1.92 12.21
N GLU A 115 -10.33 -2.41 12.31
CA GLU A 115 -10.62 -3.82 12.52
C GLU A 115 -10.08 -4.70 11.37
N LEU A 116 -10.29 -4.25 10.14
CA LEU A 116 -9.78 -4.90 8.92
C LEU A 116 -8.24 -5.04 8.94
N VAL A 117 -7.53 -3.98 9.32
CA VAL A 117 -6.08 -3.98 9.44
C VAL A 117 -5.61 -4.93 10.55
N ARG A 118 -6.21 -4.87 11.73
CA ARG A 118 -5.86 -5.76 12.85
C ARG A 118 -6.11 -7.24 12.52
N ASN A 119 -7.17 -7.53 11.77
CA ASN A 119 -7.51 -8.89 11.33
C ASN A 119 -6.65 -9.40 10.16
N SER A 120 -5.81 -8.56 9.55
CA SER A 120 -4.97 -8.96 8.42
C SER A 120 -3.80 -9.88 8.79
N GLY A 121 -3.42 -9.93 10.07
CA GLY A 121 -2.25 -10.66 10.56
C GLY A 121 -0.90 -10.10 10.10
N LYS A 122 -0.88 -8.91 9.48
CA LYS A 122 0.34 -8.25 9.01
C LYS A 122 0.95 -7.38 10.12
N PRO A 123 2.27 -7.15 10.10
CA PRO A 123 2.91 -6.13 10.94
C PRO A 123 2.15 -4.80 10.85
N LEU A 124 1.80 -4.26 12.02
CA LEU A 124 0.98 -3.07 12.17
C LEU A 124 1.70 -2.04 13.02
N LEU A 125 1.82 -0.82 12.51
CA LEU A 125 2.12 0.36 13.32
C LEU A 125 0.81 1.12 13.59
N GLU A 126 0.43 1.17 14.86
CA GLU A 126 -0.74 1.93 15.33
C GLU A 126 -0.48 3.44 15.20
N TYR A 127 -1.57 4.21 15.13
CA TYR A 127 -1.47 5.66 15.04
C TYR A 127 -0.81 6.26 16.27
N GLN A 128 0.09 7.21 16.03
CA GLN A 128 0.67 8.07 17.05
C GLN A 128 0.66 9.52 16.54
N SER A 129 0.40 10.46 17.45
CA SER A 129 0.49 11.89 17.14
C SER A 129 1.89 12.25 16.61
N PRO A 130 1.99 13.07 15.55
CA PRO A 130 3.27 13.61 15.09
C PRO A 130 4.05 14.40 16.15
N ASP A 131 3.37 14.90 17.19
CA ASP A 131 3.97 15.64 18.30
C ASP A 131 4.57 14.74 19.38
N ALA A 132 4.42 13.41 19.28
CA ALA A 132 5.01 12.49 20.24
C ALA A 132 6.54 12.46 20.12
N GLU A 133 7.24 12.44 21.26
CA GLU A 133 8.71 12.50 21.31
C GLU A 133 9.38 11.38 20.50
N ASP A 134 8.79 10.19 20.45
CA ASP A 134 9.33 9.01 19.77
C ASP A 134 8.66 8.70 18.42
N PHE A 135 7.94 9.66 17.82
CA PHE A 135 7.20 9.48 16.56
C PHE A 135 8.08 8.89 15.45
N PHE A 136 9.22 9.52 15.15
CA PHE A 136 10.12 9.03 14.09
C PHE A 136 10.79 7.72 14.46
N ASP A 137 11.12 7.53 15.74
CA ASP A 137 11.75 6.29 16.21
C ASP A 137 10.80 5.09 16.08
N ASN A 138 9.50 5.31 16.25
CA ASN A 138 8.48 4.29 16.02
C ASN A 138 8.44 3.82 14.56
N TYR A 139 8.52 4.74 13.60
CA TYR A 139 8.62 4.38 12.18
C TYR A 139 9.91 3.63 11.86
N ASN A 140 11.05 4.08 12.39
CA ASN A 140 12.33 3.39 12.18
C ASN A 140 12.29 1.95 12.72
N ARG A 141 11.84 1.77 13.97
CA ARG A 141 11.65 0.43 14.57
C ARG A 141 10.72 -0.44 13.74
N PHE A 142 9.65 0.14 13.21
CA PHE A 142 8.72 -0.59 12.35
C PHE A 142 9.38 -1.03 11.05
N TYR A 143 10.10 -0.15 10.35
CA TYR A 143 10.82 -0.51 9.12
C TYR A 143 11.90 -1.56 9.36
N ASP A 144 12.62 -1.48 10.47
CA ASP A 144 13.63 -2.48 10.84
C ASP A 144 12.99 -3.84 11.12
N SER A 145 11.79 -3.85 11.74
CA SER A 145 11.09 -5.10 12.08
C SER A 145 10.58 -5.91 10.88
N ILE A 146 10.42 -5.28 9.72
CA ILE A 146 9.86 -5.90 8.51
C ILE A 146 10.91 -6.30 7.46
N GLN A 147 12.16 -5.86 7.63
CA GLN A 147 13.30 -6.21 6.77
C GLN A 147 13.77 -7.64 7.08
#